data_AF-A0A1Q6DVW3-F1
#
_entry.id   AF-A0A1Q6DVW3-F1
#
_cell.length_a   1.000
_cell.length_b   1.000
_cell.length_c   1.000
_cell.angle_alpha   90.00
_cell.angle_beta   90.00
_cell.angle_gamma   90.00
#
_symmetry.space_group_name_H-M   'P 1'
#
loop_
_entity.id
_entity.type
_entity.pdbx_description
1 polymer ?
#
loop_
_entity_poly.entity_id
_entity_poly.type
_entity_poly.pdbx_seq_one_letter_code
_entity_poly.pdbx_strand_id
1 'polypeptide(L)'
;MDERDIHKQKKKTETTVRRIENSEEISQEDAELIKKFNQHLKTVRSVKIDRRHFYLSRVSKIAKWVNKSFKGMEREDVKKIQVRIEEDEDYTEWTKHDNQLALKKYFKWLHKENSKTTHGKARPIPK
;
A
#
# COMPACT_ATOMS: atom_id res chain seq x y z
N MET A 1 21.57 12.26 -21.65
CA MET A 1 20.24 12.41 -21.04
C MET A 1 19.47 11.14 -21.34
N ASP A 2 18.96 10.41 -20.34
CA ASP A 2 18.17 9.19 -20.56
C ASP A 2 16.75 9.59 -20.97
N GLU A 3 16.39 9.39 -22.25
CA GLU A 3 15.11 9.76 -22.89
C GLU A 3 13.85 9.06 -22.31
N ARG A 4 13.96 8.39 -21.15
CA ARG A 4 12.93 7.49 -20.60
C ARG A 4 12.15 8.01 -19.40
N ASP A 5 12.17 9.31 -19.10
CA ASP A 5 11.34 9.92 -18.02
C ASP A 5 10.38 11.01 -18.54
N ILE A 6 9.74 10.77 -19.69
CA ILE A 6 8.73 11.65 -20.31
C ILE A 6 7.56 11.98 -19.35
N HIS A 7 7.33 11.17 -18.31
CA HIS A 7 6.24 11.36 -17.35
C HIS A 7 6.66 11.83 -15.94
N LYS A 8 7.95 12.14 -15.70
CA LYS A 8 8.50 12.56 -14.39
C LYS A 8 8.11 11.62 -13.24
N GLN A 9 7.95 10.33 -13.52
CA GLN A 9 7.31 9.37 -12.61
C GLN A 9 8.22 9.01 -11.45
N LYS A 10 9.53 9.10 -11.67
CA LYS A 10 10.54 9.02 -10.61
C LYS A 10 10.35 10.12 -9.58
N LYS A 11 10.29 11.36 -10.05
CA LYS A 11 10.07 12.53 -9.19
C LYS A 11 8.72 12.45 -8.46
N LYS A 12 7.65 12.00 -9.12
CA LYS A 12 6.32 11.82 -8.48
C LYS A 12 6.36 10.76 -7.38
N THR A 13 6.99 9.62 -7.65
CA THR A 13 7.16 8.54 -6.66
C THR A 13 7.96 9.01 -5.45
N GLU A 14 9.11 9.65 -5.68
CA GLU A 14 9.96 10.20 -4.62
C GLU A 14 9.23 11.27 -3.79
N THR A 15 8.50 12.16 -4.46
CA THR A 15 7.69 13.18 -3.78
C THR A 15 6.60 12.54 -2.92
N THR A 16 5.96 11.48 -3.41
CA THR A 16 4.93 10.74 -2.66
C THR A 16 5.53 10.10 -1.41
N VAL A 17 6.70 9.47 -1.52
CA VAL A 17 7.41 8.89 -0.36
C VAL A 17 7.73 9.98 0.66
N ARG A 18 8.29 11.13 0.22
CA ARG A 18 8.58 12.26 1.13
C ARG A 18 7.32 12.78 1.82
N ARG A 19 6.19 12.88 1.10
CA ARG A 19 4.92 13.31 1.69
C ARG A 19 4.43 12.33 2.75
N ILE A 20 4.60 11.03 2.52
CA ILE A 20 4.22 10.00 3.49
C ILE A 20 5.08 10.13 4.77
N GLU A 21 6.38 10.37 4.62
CA GLU A 21 7.31 10.51 5.76
C GLU A 21 7.06 11.77 6.61
N ASN A 22 6.53 12.84 6.00
CA ASN A 22 6.28 14.11 6.69
C ASN A 22 4.79 14.35 7.00
N SER A 23 3.93 13.35 6.83
CA SER A 23 2.48 13.50 7.03
C SER A 23 2.15 13.34 8.51
N GLU A 24 1.52 14.35 9.12
CA GLU A 24 1.01 14.26 10.49
C GLU A 24 -0.20 13.30 10.61
N GLU A 25 -0.93 13.11 9.51
CA GLU A 25 -2.09 12.20 9.42
C GLU A 25 -1.70 10.71 9.32
N ILE A 26 -0.41 10.39 9.16
CA ILE A 26 0.07 9.01 9.00
C ILE A 26 1.02 8.72 10.16
N SER A 27 0.78 7.63 10.88
CA SER A 27 1.69 7.23 11.96
C SER A 27 3.10 6.98 11.41
N GLN A 28 4.13 7.27 12.21
CA GLN A 28 5.52 7.01 11.80
C GLN A 28 5.73 5.51 11.45
N GLU A 29 5.09 4.60 12.19
CA GLU A 29 5.15 3.16 11.91
C GLU A 29 4.56 2.83 10.52
N ASP A 30 3.40 3.39 10.18
CA ASP A 30 2.78 3.15 8.88
C ASP A 30 3.58 3.76 7.73
N ALA A 31 4.14 4.96 7.94
CA ALA A 31 5.02 5.59 6.97
C ALA A 31 6.25 4.71 6.67
N GLU A 32 6.86 4.13 7.70
CA GLU A 32 7.96 3.17 7.55
C GLU A 32 7.52 1.89 6.83
N LEU A 33 6.35 1.34 7.15
CA LEU A 33 5.83 0.15 6.48
C LEU A 33 5.56 0.42 4.99
N ILE A 34 5.02 1.59 4.64
CA ILE A 34 4.80 1.98 3.24
C ILE A 34 6.16 2.16 2.52
N LYS A 35 7.18 2.68 3.20
CA LYS A 35 8.54 2.80 2.65
C LYS A 35 9.18 1.43 2.41
N LYS A 36 9.06 0.50 3.36
CA LYS A 36 9.49 -0.90 3.21
C LYS A 36 8.74 -1.58 2.07
N PHE A 37 7.45 -1.31 1.91
CA PHE A 37 6.67 -1.80 0.78
C PHE A 37 7.19 -1.27 -0.56
N ASN A 38 7.50 0.03 -0.65
CA ASN A 38 8.12 0.59 -1.85
C ASN A 38 9.43 -0.12 -2.19
N GLN A 39 10.29 -0.35 -1.20
CA GLN A 39 11.55 -1.10 -1.37
C GLN A 39 11.30 -2.50 -1.91
N HIS A 40 10.33 -3.23 -1.34
CA HIS A 40 9.91 -4.53 -1.86
C HIS A 40 9.43 -4.45 -3.31
N LEU A 41 8.61 -3.46 -3.67
CA LEU A 41 8.17 -3.29 -5.05
C LEU A 41 9.33 -3.02 -6.02
N LYS A 42 10.46 -2.45 -5.57
CA LYS A 42 11.67 -2.30 -6.41
C LYS A 42 12.33 -3.64 -6.73
N THR A 43 12.18 -4.66 -5.89
CA THR A 43 12.78 -5.98 -6.11
C THR A 43 11.92 -6.87 -7.01
N VAL A 44 10.65 -6.52 -7.22
CA VAL A 44 9.74 -7.24 -8.10
C VAL A 44 9.95 -6.80 -9.55
N ARG A 45 10.58 -7.67 -10.37
CA ARG A 45 10.93 -7.39 -11.78
C ARG A 45 9.78 -6.84 -12.63
N SER A 46 8.54 -7.28 -12.38
CA SER A 46 7.35 -6.86 -13.15
C SER A 46 6.77 -5.50 -12.74
N VAL A 47 7.23 -4.89 -11.65
CA VAL A 47 6.66 -3.64 -11.13
C VAL A 47 7.49 -2.44 -11.61
N LYS A 48 6.96 -1.75 -12.61
CA LYS A 48 7.50 -0.47 -13.09
C LYS A 48 7.21 0.68 -12.11
N ILE A 49 7.91 1.80 -12.29
CA ILE A 49 7.83 2.98 -11.42
C ILE A 49 6.42 3.54 -11.30
N ASP A 50 5.65 3.55 -12.39
CA ASP A 50 4.26 4.03 -12.41
C ASP A 50 3.37 3.18 -11.51
N ARG A 51 3.57 1.85 -11.54
CA ARG A 51 2.84 0.94 -10.66
C ARG A 51 3.27 1.10 -9.20
N ARG A 52 4.52 1.46 -8.91
CA ARG A 52 4.91 1.82 -7.54
C ARG A 52 4.17 3.06 -7.07
N HIS A 53 4.21 4.15 -7.85
CA HIS A 53 3.46 5.36 -7.53
C HIS A 53 1.97 5.09 -7.34
N PHE A 54 1.38 4.30 -8.23
CA PHE A 54 -0.01 3.86 -8.15
C PHE A 54 -0.32 3.22 -6.79
N TYR A 55 0.48 2.23 -6.37
CA TYR A 55 0.26 1.56 -5.10
C TYR A 55 0.47 2.48 -3.90
N LEU A 56 1.58 3.25 -3.89
CA LEU A 56 1.92 4.12 -2.76
C LEU A 56 0.89 5.21 -2.53
N SER A 57 0.41 5.86 -3.60
CA SER A 57 -0.60 6.92 -3.50
C SER A 57 -1.93 6.44 -2.91
N ARG A 58 -2.33 5.21 -3.22
CA ARG A 58 -3.60 4.63 -2.72
C ARG A 58 -3.45 4.14 -1.29
N VAL A 59 -2.36 3.42 -0.99
CA VAL A 59 -2.08 2.95 0.38
C VAL A 59 -1.90 4.12 1.34
N SER A 60 -1.23 5.21 0.93
CA SER A 60 -1.10 6.39 1.79
C SER A 60 -2.42 7.10 2.03
N LYS A 61 -3.30 7.18 1.02
CA LYS A 61 -4.66 7.73 1.21
C LYS A 61 -5.44 6.92 2.24
N ILE A 62 -5.36 5.59 2.15
CA ILE A 62 -5.98 4.68 3.11
C ILE A 62 -5.37 4.83 4.50
N ALA A 63 -4.05 5.04 4.61
CA ALA A 63 -3.36 5.26 5.88
C ALA A 63 -3.91 6.48 6.64
N LYS A 64 -4.26 7.55 5.91
CA LYS A 64 -4.87 8.75 6.51
C LYS A 64 -6.28 8.53 7.05
N TRP A 65 -6.99 7.53 6.54
CA TRP A 65 -8.37 7.24 6.93
C TRP A 65 -8.48 6.39 8.18
N VAL A 66 -7.43 5.62 8.47
CA VAL A 66 -7.46 4.59 9.49
C VAL A 66 -6.73 5.10 10.71
N ASN A 67 -7.41 5.08 11.86
CA ASN A 67 -6.81 5.49 13.13
C ASN A 67 -6.07 4.34 13.84
N LYS A 68 -5.70 3.31 13.08
CA LYS A 68 -5.09 2.07 13.59
C LYS A 68 -3.88 1.73 12.71
N SER A 69 -2.77 1.37 13.34
CA SER A 69 -1.57 0.91 12.62
C SER A 69 -1.89 -0.32 11.76
N PHE A 70 -1.34 -0.34 10.54
CA PHE A 70 -1.49 -1.45 9.60
C PHE A 70 -0.93 -2.77 10.16
N LYS A 71 0.07 -2.71 11.04
CA LYS A 71 0.67 -3.91 11.64
C LYS A 71 -0.31 -4.65 12.56
N GLY A 72 -1.18 -3.90 13.24
CA GLY A 72 -2.18 -4.45 14.17
C GLY A 72 -3.53 -4.73 13.52
N MET A 73 -3.67 -4.55 12.21
CA MET A 73 -4.94 -4.81 11.52
C MET A 73 -5.17 -6.30 11.31
N GLU A 74 -6.35 -6.73 11.72
CA GLU A 74 -6.85 -8.07 11.44
C GLU A 74 -7.65 -8.10 10.14
N ARG A 75 -8.04 -9.30 9.72
CA ARG A 75 -8.86 -9.49 8.51
C ARG A 75 -10.14 -8.66 8.53
N GLU A 76 -10.74 -8.48 9.70
CA GLU A 76 -11.96 -7.69 9.87
C GLU A 76 -11.71 -6.19 9.68
N ASP A 77 -10.57 -5.66 10.15
CA ASP A 77 -10.20 -4.27 9.90
C ASP A 77 -10.00 -4.00 8.41
N VAL A 78 -9.33 -4.91 7.70
CA VAL A 78 -9.14 -4.80 6.25
C VAL A 78 -10.49 -4.85 5.50
N LYS A 79 -11.43 -5.69 5.96
CA LYS A 79 -12.80 -5.71 5.40
C LYS A 79 -13.53 -4.39 5.60
N LYS A 80 -13.41 -3.75 6.78
CA LYS A 80 -14.01 -2.43 7.02
C LYS A 80 -13.48 -1.38 6.04
N ILE A 81 -12.18 -1.42 5.73
CA ILE A 81 -11.59 -0.54 4.70
C ILE A 81 -12.18 -0.85 3.32
N GLN A 82 -12.35 -2.12 2.97
CA GLN A 82 -12.96 -2.51 1.68
C GLN A 82 -14.39 -2.01 1.56
N VAL A 83 -15.20 -2.17 2.62
CA VAL A 83 -16.57 -1.66 2.68
C VAL A 83 -16.59 -0.14 2.51
N ARG A 84 -15.74 0.58 3.24
CA ARG A 84 -15.63 2.04 3.09
C ARG A 84 -15.26 2.48 1.67
N ILE A 85 -14.40 1.73 0.98
CA ILE A 85 -14.05 2.02 -0.43
C ILE A 85 -15.27 1.78 -1.34
N GLU A 86 -16.06 0.75 -1.06
CA GLU A 86 -17.21 0.36 -1.86
C GLU A 86 -18.38 1.34 -1.72
N GLU A 87 -18.59 1.84 -0.50
CA GLU A 87 -19.63 2.80 -0.12
C GLU A 87 -19.29 4.25 -0.47
N ASP A 88 -18.05 4.55 -0.90
CA ASP A 88 -17.62 5.89 -1.28
C ASP A 88 -18.28 6.30 -2.62
N GLU A 89 -19.33 7.12 -2.54
CA GLU A 89 -20.11 7.59 -3.70
C GLU A 89 -19.29 8.46 -4.66
N ASP A 90 -18.21 9.08 -4.19
CA ASP A 90 -17.31 9.88 -5.02
C ASP A 90 -16.38 8.99 -5.88
N TYR A 91 -16.34 7.68 -5.62
CA TYR A 91 -15.53 6.75 -6.39
C TYR A 91 -16.29 6.09 -7.51
N THR A 92 -15.76 6.26 -8.72
CA THR A 92 -16.10 5.38 -9.84
C THR A 92 -15.75 3.94 -9.53
N GLU A 93 -16.46 2.98 -10.14
CA GLU A 93 -16.19 1.55 -10.04
C GLU A 93 -14.72 1.21 -10.31
N TRP A 94 -14.09 1.91 -11.26
CA TRP A 94 -12.68 1.75 -11.56
C TRP A 94 -11.78 2.23 -10.41
N THR A 95 -12.12 3.36 -9.79
CA THR A 95 -11.42 3.89 -8.61
C THR A 95 -11.55 2.94 -7.43
N LYS A 96 -12.74 2.38 -7.18
CA LYS A 96 -12.96 1.38 -6.13
C LYS A 96 -12.09 0.15 -6.36
N HIS A 97 -12.15 -0.42 -7.56
CA HIS A 97 -11.35 -1.56 -7.96
C HIS A 97 -9.84 -1.31 -7.79
N ASP A 98 -9.35 -0.15 -8.22
CA ASP A 98 -7.95 0.25 -8.10
C ASP A 98 -7.48 0.35 -6.64
N ASN A 99 -8.29 0.95 -5.77
CA ASN A 99 -8.01 1.03 -4.33
C ASN A 99 -7.99 -0.37 -3.69
N GLN A 100 -8.98 -1.20 -3.99
CA GLN A 100 -9.03 -2.58 -3.50
C GLN A 100 -7.83 -3.42 -3.98
N LEU A 101 -7.40 -3.23 -5.24
CA LEU A 101 -6.22 -3.90 -5.79
C LEU A 101 -4.95 -3.51 -5.02
N ALA A 102 -4.77 -2.21 -4.78
CA ALA A 102 -3.63 -1.70 -4.02
C ALA A 102 -3.63 -2.22 -2.57
N LEU A 103 -4.79 -2.17 -1.92
CA LEU A 103 -5.01 -2.67 -0.55
C LEU A 103 -4.65 -4.16 -0.44
N LYS A 104 -5.22 -5.00 -1.32
CA LYS A 104 -4.96 -6.45 -1.35
C LYS A 104 -3.47 -6.74 -1.56
N LYS A 105 -2.81 -6.01 -2.45
CA LYS A 105 -1.37 -6.18 -2.72
C LYS A 105 -0.52 -5.83 -1.51
N TYR A 106 -0.84 -4.72 -0.84
CA TYR A 106 -0.12 -4.25 0.34
C TYR A 106 -0.25 -5.21 1.51
N PHE A 107 -1.48 -5.58 1.91
CA PHE A 107 -1.69 -6.51 3.02
C PHE A 107 -1.15 -7.91 2.76
N LYS A 108 -1.22 -8.40 1.51
CA LYS A 108 -0.58 -9.67 1.13
C LYS A 108 0.94 -9.63 1.32
N TRP A 109 1.58 -8.49 1.03
CA TRP A 109 3.01 -8.31 1.31
C TRP A 109 3.27 -8.20 2.81
N LEU A 110 2.50 -7.37 3.52
CA LEU A 110 2.68 -7.12 4.96
C LEU A 110 2.56 -8.41 5.79
N HIS A 111 1.57 -9.26 5.50
CA HIS A 111 1.43 -10.55 6.16
C HIS A 111 2.60 -11.50 5.88
N LYS A 112 3.14 -11.48 4.66
CA LYS A 112 4.32 -12.28 4.32
C LYS A 112 5.54 -11.79 5.09
N GLU A 113 5.71 -10.49 5.21
CA GLU A 113 6.81 -9.89 5.97
C GLU A 113 6.73 -10.26 7.46
N ASN A 114 5.53 -10.15 8.07
CA ASN A 114 5.27 -10.58 9.44
C ASN A 114 5.46 -12.09 9.66
N SER A 115 5.19 -12.91 8.63
CA SER A 115 5.40 -14.37 8.71
C SER A 115 6.88 -14.77 8.59
N LYS A 116 7.74 -13.95 7.98
CA LYS A 116 9.18 -14.25 7.87
C LYS A 116 9.93 -13.97 9.18
N THR A 117 9.42 -13.07 9.99
CA THR A 117 9.90 -12.80 11.36
C THR A 117 9.43 -13.84 12.37
N THR A 118 8.50 -14.73 12.00
CA THR A 118 8.04 -15.84 12.83
C THR A 118 8.38 -17.17 12.16
N HIS A 119 9.54 -17.74 12.50
CA HIS A 119 9.73 -19.18 12.36
C HIS A 119 8.68 -19.87 13.27
N GLY A 120 7.51 -20.20 12.71
CA GLY A 120 6.49 -20.98 13.41
C GLY A 120 5.06 -20.54 13.12
N LYS A 121 4.34 -21.42 12.43
CA LYS A 121 2.88 -21.51 12.25
C LYS A 121 2.31 -20.83 11.00
N ALA A 122 2.53 -21.51 9.87
CA ALA A 122 1.64 -21.44 8.72
C ALA A 122 0.21 -21.79 9.15
N ARG A 123 -0.73 -20.86 8.96
CA ARG A 123 -2.17 -21.15 9.06
C ARG A 123 -2.65 -21.65 7.69
N PRO A 124 -3.29 -22.82 7.59
CA PRO A 124 -3.69 -23.38 6.30
C PRO A 124 -4.80 -22.53 5.65
N ILE A 125 -4.72 -22.41 4.33
CA ILE A 125 -5.77 -21.82 3.49
C ILE A 125 -6.86 -22.88 3.36
N PRO A 126 -8.14 -22.61 3.71
CA PRO A 126 -9.21 -23.58 3.53
C PRO A 126 -9.42 -23.84 2.03
N LYS A 127 -9.60 -25.12 1.69
CA LYS A 127 -9.90 -25.64 0.35
C LYS A 127 -11.24 -25.14 -0.15
#